data_AF-A0A6L9MM62-F1
#
_entry.id   AF-A0A6L9MM62-F1
#
_cell.length_a   1.000
_cell.length_b   1.000
_cell.length_c   1.000
_cell.angle_alpha   90.00
_cell.angle_beta   90.00
_cell.angle_gamma   90.00
#
_symmetry.space_group_name_H-M   'P 1'
#
loop_
_entity.id
_entity.type
_entity.pdbx_description
1 polymer ?
#
loop_
_entity_poly.entity_id
_entity_poly.type
_entity_poly.pdbx_seq_one_letter_code
_entity_poly.pdbx_strand_id
1 'polypeptide(L)'
;MQRMLTTLALSAWAGFSAVSAAGLLRETGLLTAPDGVAGFVAALPLPLPLGLAAPDAAAFAAILASLATGLGATLAWLHAAPRGNAERAEPIAASLLTAFFGLYVAASLSGSPLAGLFGEGPGFLFALALSFGALLFDHLVSIDDTGDREFDAAMRAIEAARRDALPRRERRHSSESDQG
;
A
#
# COMPACT_ATOMS: atom_id res chain seq x y z
N MET A 1 9.68 12.54 -2.56
CA MET A 1 9.76 11.55 -3.68
C MET A 1 8.52 10.65 -3.70
N GLN A 2 8.08 10.14 -4.86
CA GLN A 2 6.95 9.19 -4.95
C GLN A 2 7.33 7.88 -4.26
N ARG A 3 6.42 7.32 -3.45
CA ARG A 3 6.56 6.09 -2.64
C ARG A 3 6.74 4.83 -3.51
N MET A 4 7.83 4.78 -4.27
CA MET A 4 8.07 3.79 -5.32
C MET A 4 8.26 2.40 -4.75
N LEU A 5 8.99 2.27 -3.64
CA LEU A 5 9.30 0.97 -3.04
C LEU A 5 8.05 0.32 -2.44
N THR A 6 7.24 1.09 -1.68
CA THR A 6 5.95 0.63 -1.16
C THR A 6 5.00 0.26 -2.30
N THR A 7 4.94 1.08 -3.35
CA THR A 7 4.08 0.80 -4.52
C THR A 7 4.48 -0.48 -5.22
N LEU A 8 5.78 -0.69 -5.45
CA LEU A 8 6.31 -1.91 -6.06
C LEU A 8 6.05 -3.14 -5.19
N ALA A 9 6.28 -3.04 -3.88
CA ALA A 9 6.01 -4.14 -2.96
C ALA A 9 4.51 -4.50 -2.92
N LEU A 10 3.62 -3.52 -2.74
CA LEU A 10 2.18 -3.76 -2.65
C LEU A 10 1.59 -4.23 -3.97
N SER A 11 2.08 -3.75 -5.12
CA SER A 11 1.64 -4.23 -6.44
C SER A 11 2.07 -5.67 -6.70
N ALA A 12 3.28 -6.07 -6.25
CA ALA A 12 3.70 -7.47 -6.32
C ALA A 12 2.79 -8.37 -5.48
N TRP A 13 2.45 -7.97 -4.24
CA TRP A 13 1.50 -8.71 -3.40
C TRP A 13 0.08 -8.74 -3.98
N ALA A 14 -0.38 -7.65 -4.58
CA ALA A 14 -1.69 -7.59 -5.22
C ALA A 14 -1.76 -8.55 -6.41
N GLY A 15 -0.71 -8.55 -7.26
CA GLY A 15 -0.56 -9.47 -8.38
C GLY A 15 -0.50 -10.93 -7.92
N PHE A 16 0.34 -11.25 -6.94
CA PHE A 16 0.44 -12.58 -6.34
C PHE A 16 -0.92 -13.08 -5.85
N SER A 17 -1.67 -12.23 -5.14
CA SER A 17 -2.96 -12.59 -4.56
C SER A 17 -4.04 -12.79 -5.62
N ALA A 18 -4.07 -11.91 -6.64
CA ALA A 18 -5.01 -12.01 -7.74
C ALA A 18 -4.77 -13.27 -8.58
N VAL A 19 -3.51 -13.56 -8.91
CA VAL A 19 -3.14 -14.77 -9.68
C VAL A 19 -3.41 -16.04 -8.87
N SER A 20 -3.09 -16.04 -7.58
CA SER A 20 -3.35 -17.19 -6.70
C SER A 20 -4.84 -17.44 -6.49
N ALA A 21 -5.65 -16.38 -6.30
CA ALA A 21 -7.11 -16.48 -6.23
C ALA A 21 -7.70 -17.04 -7.53
N ALA A 22 -7.24 -16.57 -8.69
CA ALA A 22 -7.68 -17.08 -9.98
C ALA A 22 -7.30 -18.57 -10.18
N GLY A 23 -6.11 -18.99 -9.72
CA GLY A 23 -5.68 -20.38 -9.74
C GLY A 23 -6.59 -21.29 -8.92
N LEU A 24 -6.92 -20.87 -7.70
CA LEU A 24 -7.83 -21.59 -6.82
C LEU A 24 -9.26 -21.65 -7.39
N LEU A 25 -9.79 -20.54 -7.93
CA LEU A 25 -11.12 -20.55 -8.56
C LEU A 25 -11.16 -21.46 -9.79
N ARG A 26 -10.07 -21.55 -10.56
CA ARG A 26 -9.97 -22.51 -11.65
C ARG A 26 -9.99 -23.96 -11.15
N GLU A 27 -9.32 -24.25 -10.03
CA GLU A 27 -9.33 -25.57 -9.40
C GLU A 27 -10.74 -26.01 -8.96
N THR A 28 -11.59 -25.06 -8.56
CA THR A 28 -13.01 -25.35 -8.23
C THR A 28 -13.90 -25.63 -9.45
N GLY A 29 -13.42 -25.36 -10.67
CA GLY A 29 -14.24 -25.42 -11.89
C GLY A 29 -15.25 -24.27 -12.05
N LEU A 30 -15.30 -23.32 -11.11
CA LEU A 30 -16.18 -22.14 -11.18
C LEU A 30 -15.69 -21.11 -12.21
N LEU A 31 -14.39 -21.07 -12.48
CA LEU A 31 -13.79 -20.15 -13.43
C LEU A 31 -13.65 -20.84 -14.80
N THR A 32 -14.76 -20.96 -15.52
CA THR A 32 -14.76 -21.27 -16.95
C THR A 32 -14.47 -19.99 -17.72
N ALA A 33 -13.25 -19.87 -18.24
CA ALA A 33 -12.91 -18.71 -19.05
C ALA A 33 -13.79 -18.71 -20.32
N PRO A 34 -14.45 -17.58 -20.66
CA PRO A 34 -15.15 -17.48 -21.95
C PRO A 34 -14.15 -17.70 -23.08
N ASP A 35 -14.59 -18.32 -24.18
CA ASP A 35 -13.72 -18.84 -25.26
C ASP A 35 -12.70 -17.81 -25.79
N GLY A 36 -13.03 -16.51 -25.77
CA GLY A 36 -12.14 -15.42 -26.20
C GLY A 36 -11.00 -15.05 -25.23
N VAL A 37 -11.08 -15.46 -23.96
CA VAL A 37 -10.08 -15.15 -22.92
C VAL A 37 -9.43 -16.43 -22.37
N ALA A 38 -9.94 -17.60 -22.76
CA ALA A 38 -9.41 -18.90 -22.38
C ALA A 38 -7.93 -19.07 -22.72
N GLY A 39 -7.47 -18.56 -23.87
CA GLY A 39 -6.05 -18.57 -24.24
C GLY A 39 -5.18 -17.72 -23.32
N PHE A 40 -5.67 -16.56 -22.88
CA PHE A 40 -4.95 -15.68 -21.94
C PHE A 40 -4.91 -16.29 -20.53
N VAL A 41 -6.02 -16.84 -20.06
CA VAL A 41 -6.12 -17.49 -18.75
C VAL A 41 -5.30 -18.79 -18.71
N ALA A 42 -5.24 -19.53 -19.83
CA ALA A 42 -4.39 -20.72 -19.95
C ALA A 42 -2.90 -20.39 -20.02
N ALA A 43 -2.54 -19.21 -20.54
CA ALA A 43 -1.15 -18.74 -20.64
C ALA A 43 -0.62 -18.09 -19.35
N LEU A 44 -1.49 -17.79 -18.38
CA LEU A 44 -1.04 -17.30 -17.08
C LEU A 44 -0.24 -18.41 -16.37
N PRO A 45 0.95 -18.10 -15.83
CA PRO A 45 1.72 -19.02 -14.99
C PRO A 45 1.02 -19.14 -13.64
N LEU A 46 -0.10 -19.86 -13.64
CA LEU A 46 -0.90 -20.11 -12.45
C LEU A 46 -0.15 -21.13 -11.57
N PRO A 47 -0.21 -20.97 -10.25
CA PRO A 47 0.37 -21.95 -9.34
C PRO A 47 -0.20 -23.34 -9.62
N LEU A 48 0.62 -24.38 -9.43
CA LEU A 48 0.20 -25.77 -9.61
C LEU A 48 -1.07 -26.05 -8.78
N PRO A 49 -1.97 -26.93 -9.25
CA PRO A 49 -3.14 -27.32 -8.48
C PRO A 49 -2.71 -27.86 -7.12
N LEU A 50 -3.30 -27.34 -6.05
CA LEU A 50 -2.88 -27.64 -4.67
C LEU A 50 -3.55 -28.92 -4.14
N GLY A 51 -4.54 -29.45 -4.86
CA GLY A 51 -5.30 -30.63 -4.47
C GLY A 51 -6.29 -30.33 -3.33
N LEU A 52 -6.77 -29.08 -3.25
CA LEU A 52 -7.72 -28.66 -2.24
C LEU A 52 -9.14 -29.12 -2.59
N ALA A 53 -9.96 -29.40 -1.57
CA ALA A 53 -11.38 -29.62 -1.80
C ALA A 53 -12.02 -28.33 -2.37
N ALA A 54 -12.96 -28.48 -3.31
CA ALA A 54 -13.63 -27.34 -3.96
C ALA A 54 -14.17 -26.25 -2.99
N PRO A 55 -14.83 -26.57 -1.85
CA PRO A 55 -15.29 -25.53 -0.93
C PRO A 55 -14.13 -24.77 -0.27
N ASP A 56 -13.04 -25.45 0.09
CA ASP A 56 -11.87 -24.83 0.72
C ASP A 56 -11.11 -23.95 -0.27
N ALA A 57 -10.93 -24.44 -1.51
CA ALA A 57 -10.34 -23.66 -2.58
C ALA A 57 -11.15 -22.38 -2.88
N ALA A 58 -12.48 -22.46 -2.90
CA ALA A 58 -13.34 -21.28 -3.06
C ALA A 58 -13.19 -20.29 -1.90
N ALA A 59 -13.13 -20.77 -0.65
CA ALA A 59 -12.95 -19.93 0.52
C ALA A 59 -11.59 -19.21 0.51
N PHE A 60 -10.50 -19.93 0.25
CA PHE A 60 -9.17 -19.34 0.16
C PHE A 60 -9.04 -18.39 -1.04
N ALA A 61 -9.70 -18.69 -2.16
CA ALA A 61 -9.76 -17.77 -3.29
C ALA A 61 -10.46 -16.45 -2.92
N ALA A 62 -11.57 -16.52 -2.18
CA ALA A 62 -12.28 -15.32 -1.71
C ALA A 62 -11.40 -14.48 -0.78
N ILE A 63 -10.66 -15.13 0.14
CA ILE A 63 -9.69 -14.45 1.01
C ILE A 63 -8.62 -13.74 0.18
N LEU A 64 -7.97 -14.44 -0.75
CA LEU A 64 -6.92 -13.86 -1.59
C LEU A 64 -7.45 -12.74 -2.51
N ALA A 65 -8.67 -12.87 -3.04
CA ALA A 65 -9.34 -11.82 -3.80
C ALA A 65 -9.64 -10.58 -2.93
N SER A 66 -10.03 -10.78 -1.67
CA SER A 66 -10.23 -9.68 -0.72
C SER A 66 -8.92 -8.95 -0.39
N LEU A 67 -7.81 -9.69 -0.27
CA LEU A 67 -6.48 -9.10 -0.08
C LEU A 67 -6.02 -8.34 -1.32
N ALA A 68 -6.23 -8.88 -2.52
CA ALA A 68 -5.90 -8.21 -3.78
C ALA A 68 -6.67 -6.89 -3.94
N THR A 69 -7.98 -6.89 -3.64
CA THR A 69 -8.80 -5.68 -3.71
C THR A 69 -8.42 -4.67 -2.63
N GLY A 70 -8.14 -5.12 -1.40
CA GLY A 70 -7.62 -4.28 -0.32
C GLY A 70 -6.29 -3.61 -0.68
N LEU A 71 -5.35 -4.36 -1.24
CA LEU A 71 -4.06 -3.84 -1.69
C LEU A 71 -4.23 -2.85 -2.86
N GLY A 72 -5.09 -3.16 -3.82
CA GLY A 72 -5.43 -2.26 -4.92
C GLY A 72 -6.05 -0.94 -4.46
N ALA A 73 -6.98 -1.00 -3.50
CA ALA A 73 -7.58 0.20 -2.88
C ALA A 73 -6.53 1.01 -2.11
N THR A 74 -5.65 0.33 -1.37
CA THR A 74 -4.55 0.96 -0.62
C THR A 74 -3.57 1.67 -1.57
N LEU A 75 -3.21 1.04 -2.68
CA LEU A 75 -2.42 1.64 -3.75
C LEU A 75 -3.11 2.86 -4.35
N ALA A 76 -4.41 2.79 -4.63
CA ALA A 76 -5.18 3.92 -5.14
C ALA A 76 -5.20 5.10 -4.14
N TRP A 77 -5.31 4.83 -2.84
CA TRP A 77 -5.28 5.85 -1.79
C TRP A 77 -3.89 6.46 -1.59
N LEU A 78 -2.82 5.66 -1.71
CA LEU A 78 -1.44 6.14 -1.68
C LEU A 78 -1.13 7.13 -2.82
N HIS A 79 -1.78 6.97 -3.97
CA HIS A 79 -1.59 7.84 -5.15
C HIS A 79 -2.63 8.98 -5.25
N ALA A 80 -3.64 9.01 -4.37
CA ALA A 80 -4.65 10.05 -4.38
C ALA A 80 -4.09 11.41 -3.91
N ALA A 81 -4.50 12.49 -4.57
CA ALA A 81 -3.99 13.85 -4.35
C ALA A 81 -4.16 14.45 -2.92
N PRO A 82 -5.14 14.07 -2.09
CA PRO A 82 -5.22 14.60 -0.72
C PRO A 82 -4.24 13.87 0.22
N ARG A 83 -3.33 14.62 0.87
CA ARG A 83 -2.35 14.10 1.85
C ARG A 83 -2.97 13.21 2.95
N GLY A 84 -4.19 13.53 3.40
CA GLY A 84 -4.88 12.76 4.43
C GLY A 84 -5.29 11.33 4.03
N ASN A 85 -5.29 11.01 2.73
CA ASN A 85 -5.56 9.64 2.27
C ASN A 85 -4.30 8.76 2.33
N ALA A 86 -3.10 9.35 2.20
CA ALA A 86 -1.84 8.61 2.24
C ALA A 86 -1.51 8.13 3.67
N GLU A 87 -1.74 8.97 4.69
CA GLU A 87 -1.52 8.63 6.10
C GLU A 87 -2.42 7.48 6.58
N ARG A 88 -3.64 7.39 6.03
CA ARG A 88 -4.57 6.29 6.34
C ARG A 88 -4.24 5.01 5.58
N ALA A 89 -3.57 5.09 4.45
CA ALA A 89 -3.26 3.94 3.61
C ALA A 89 -2.10 3.09 4.18
N GLU A 90 -1.14 3.69 4.88
CA GLU A 90 -0.04 2.96 5.53
C GLU A 90 -0.46 1.89 6.55
N PRO A 91 -1.27 2.21 7.57
CA PRO A 91 -1.69 1.19 8.54
C PRO A 91 -2.53 0.09 7.89
N ILE A 92 -3.21 0.39 6.79
CA ILE A 92 -3.98 -0.58 6.01
C ILE A 92 -3.04 -1.48 5.19
N ALA A 93 -2.00 -0.93 4.58
CA ALA A 93 -0.97 -1.71 3.93
C ALA A 93 -0.30 -2.68 4.93
N ALA A 94 0.05 -2.18 6.12
CA ALA A 94 0.65 -2.99 7.18
C ALA A 94 -0.29 -4.10 7.68
N SER A 95 -1.59 -3.82 7.83
CA SER A 95 -2.57 -4.82 8.25
C SER A 95 -2.78 -5.90 7.19
N LEU A 96 -2.79 -5.54 5.90
CA LEU A 96 -2.87 -6.48 4.78
C LEU A 96 -1.63 -7.38 4.71
N LEU A 97 -0.42 -6.82 4.87
CA LEU A 97 0.82 -7.61 4.96
C LEU A 97 0.79 -8.56 6.16
N THR A 98 0.27 -8.10 7.30
CA THR A 98 0.09 -8.95 8.49
C THR A 98 -0.93 -10.06 8.24
N ALA A 99 -1.97 -9.81 7.45
CA ALA A 99 -2.93 -10.83 7.05
C ALA A 99 -2.28 -11.94 6.19
N PHE A 100 -1.34 -11.61 5.30
CA PHE A 100 -0.55 -12.64 4.59
C PHE A 100 0.27 -13.49 5.55
N PHE A 101 0.92 -12.86 6.53
CA PHE A 101 1.66 -13.60 7.56
C PHE A 101 0.74 -14.55 8.33
N GLY A 102 -0.41 -14.05 8.80
CA GLY A 102 -1.40 -14.85 9.51
C GLY A 102 -1.91 -16.03 8.68
N LEU A 103 -2.20 -15.80 7.39
CA LEU A 103 -2.64 -16.84 6.47
C LEU A 103 -1.55 -17.90 6.26
N TYR A 104 -0.30 -17.49 6.07
CA TYR A 104 0.85 -18.40 5.94
C TYR A 104 1.06 -19.25 7.21
N VAL A 105 1.03 -18.63 8.39
CA VAL A 105 1.18 -19.34 9.67
C VAL A 105 0.02 -20.31 9.90
N ALA A 106 -1.22 -19.88 9.66
CA ALA A 106 -2.39 -20.74 9.79
C ALA A 106 -2.33 -21.94 8.82
N ALA A 107 -1.96 -21.71 7.56
CA ALA A 107 -1.81 -22.77 6.57
C ALA A 107 -0.68 -23.75 6.94
N SER A 108 0.46 -23.24 7.42
CA SER A 108 1.61 -24.05 7.82
C SER A 108 1.32 -24.90 9.05
N LEU A 109 0.70 -24.33 10.09
CA LEU A 109 0.37 -25.03 11.33
C LEU A 109 -0.74 -26.07 11.15
N SER A 110 -1.66 -25.84 10.22
CA SER A 110 -2.73 -26.80 9.90
C SER A 110 -2.28 -27.92 8.94
N GLY A 111 -1.06 -27.84 8.39
CA GLY A 111 -0.60 -28.77 7.35
C GLY A 111 -1.39 -28.64 6.05
N SER A 112 -2.00 -27.47 5.80
CA SER A 112 -2.82 -27.24 4.61
C SER A 112 -1.94 -27.21 3.34
N PRO A 113 -2.39 -27.81 2.23
CA PRO A 113 -1.74 -27.67 0.93
C PRO A 113 -1.58 -26.21 0.49
N LEU A 114 -2.40 -25.30 1.02
CA LEU A 114 -2.31 -23.86 0.77
C LEU A 114 -0.93 -23.28 1.11
N ALA A 115 -0.21 -23.86 2.08
CA ALA A 115 1.15 -23.43 2.42
C ALA A 115 2.10 -23.49 1.20
N GLY A 116 1.85 -24.41 0.26
CA GLY A 116 2.61 -24.54 -0.98
C GLY A 116 2.54 -23.32 -1.91
N LEU A 117 1.49 -22.48 -1.80
CA LEU A 117 1.43 -21.21 -2.55
C LEU A 117 2.54 -20.23 -2.15
N PHE A 118 3.01 -20.30 -0.91
CA PHE A 118 4.04 -19.43 -0.38
C PHE A 118 5.46 -19.98 -0.59
N GLY A 119 5.60 -21.12 -1.27
CA GLY A 119 6.87 -21.77 -1.58
C GLY A 119 7.55 -22.37 -0.34
N GLU A 120 8.88 -22.30 -0.28
CA GLU A 120 9.69 -22.97 0.74
C GLU A 120 9.54 -22.38 2.15
N GLY A 121 8.91 -21.20 2.32
CA GLY A 121 8.71 -20.53 3.60
C GLY A 121 9.70 -19.39 3.87
N PRO A 122 11.03 -19.61 3.94
CA PRO A 122 12.02 -18.56 4.18
C PRO A 122 11.97 -17.44 3.15
N GLY A 123 11.79 -17.78 1.87
CA GLY A 123 11.68 -16.78 0.80
C GLY A 123 10.46 -15.87 0.97
N PHE A 124 9.31 -16.43 1.36
CA PHE A 124 8.10 -15.69 1.65
C PHE A 124 8.30 -14.74 2.85
N LEU A 125 8.85 -15.25 3.96
CA LEU A 125 9.09 -14.45 5.16
C LEU A 125 10.09 -13.31 4.89
N PHE A 126 11.12 -13.57 4.08
CA PHE A 126 12.08 -12.54 3.68
C PHE A 126 11.45 -11.47 2.78
N ALA A 127 10.65 -11.88 1.79
CA ALA A 127 9.91 -10.94 0.93
C ALA A 127 8.92 -10.09 1.74
N LEU A 128 8.27 -10.68 2.73
CA LEU A 128 7.37 -9.97 3.63
C LEU A 128 8.13 -8.97 4.51
N ALA A 129 9.25 -9.37 5.10
CA ALA A 129 10.11 -8.49 5.89
C ALA A 129 10.64 -7.31 5.06
N LEU A 130 11.07 -7.56 3.81
CA LEU A 130 11.46 -6.51 2.88
C LEU A 130 10.31 -5.56 2.55
N SER A 131 9.08 -6.06 2.47
CA SER A 131 7.90 -5.22 2.21
C SER A 131 7.60 -4.28 3.37
N PHE A 132 7.71 -4.76 4.62
CA PHE A 132 7.66 -3.90 5.81
C PHE A 132 8.84 -2.91 5.84
N GLY A 133 10.04 -3.34 5.44
CA GLY A 133 11.20 -2.47 5.31
C GLY A 133 10.99 -1.35 4.28
N ALA A 134 10.39 -1.66 3.12
CA ALA A 134 10.02 -0.68 2.10
C ALA A 134 9.00 0.34 2.62
N LEU A 135 7.97 -0.13 3.34
CA LEU A 135 6.99 0.72 4.01
C LEU A 135 7.65 1.66 5.02
N LEU A 136 8.51 1.14 5.89
CA LEU A 136 9.22 1.93 6.89
C LEU A 136 10.17 2.94 6.24
N PHE A 137 10.88 2.54 5.19
CA PHE A 137 11.78 3.43 4.45
C PHE A 137 11.01 4.59 3.81
N ASP A 138 9.95 4.31 3.06
CA ASP A 138 9.13 5.36 2.43
C ASP A 138 8.47 6.27 3.48
N HIS A 139 8.07 5.71 4.63
CA HIS A 139 7.55 6.49 5.76
C HIS A 139 8.60 7.46 6.31
N LEU A 140 9.80 6.96 6.63
CA LEU A 140 10.90 7.78 7.16
C LEU A 140 11.32 8.89 6.18
N VAL A 141 11.43 8.58 4.89
CA VAL A 141 11.72 9.59 3.85
C VAL A 141 10.60 10.63 3.76
N SER A 142 9.34 10.23 3.96
CA SER A 142 8.20 11.15 3.90
C SER A 142 8.13 12.11 5.09
N ILE A 143 8.61 11.72 6.28
CA ILE A 143 8.67 12.58 7.46
C ILE A 143 9.67 13.71 7.24
N ASP A 144 10.85 13.39 6.73
CA ASP A 144 11.92 14.36 6.44
C ASP A 144 11.45 15.42 5.42
N ASP A 145 10.86 14.95 4.32
CA ASP A 145 10.23 15.76 3.27
C ASP A 145 9.08 16.67 3.79
N THR A 146 8.43 16.30 4.89
CA THR A 146 7.30 17.05 5.48
C THR A 146 7.79 18.10 6.45
N GLY A 147 8.81 17.80 7.26
CA GLY A 147 9.45 18.76 8.16
C GLY A 147 10.00 19.97 7.41
N ASP A 148 10.70 19.74 6.29
CA ASP A 148 11.22 20.82 5.45
C ASP A 148 10.11 21.69 4.85
N ARG A 149 9.00 21.08 4.42
CA ARG A 149 7.86 21.82 3.85
C ARG A 149 7.08 22.63 4.88
N GLU A 150 6.94 22.12 6.10
CA GLU A 150 6.32 22.85 7.21
C GLU A 150 7.21 24.00 7.67
N PHE A 151 8.52 23.79 7.74
CA PHE A 151 9.50 24.84 8.00
C PHE A 151 9.45 25.94 6.93
N ASP A 152 9.43 25.59 5.65
CA ASP A 152 9.29 26.54 4.54
C ASP A 152 7.97 27.31 4.57
N ALA A 153 6.88 26.65 5.00
CA ALA A 153 5.58 27.29 5.16
C ALA A 153 5.59 28.28 6.34
N ALA A 154 6.21 27.91 7.46
CA ALA A 154 6.39 28.78 8.62
C ALA A 154 7.27 29.99 8.28
N MET A 155 8.38 29.79 7.56
CA MET A 155 9.25 30.87 7.09
C MET A 155 8.51 31.83 6.16
N ARG A 156 7.71 31.32 5.21
CA ARG A 156 6.86 32.16 4.34
C ARG A 156 5.81 32.93 5.13
N ALA A 157 5.20 32.32 6.15
CA ALA A 157 4.24 32.99 7.02
C ALA A 157 4.90 34.11 7.85
N ILE A 158 6.12 33.86 8.38
CA ILE A 158 6.91 34.85 9.13
C ILE A 158 7.33 36.00 8.21
N GLU A 159 7.76 35.71 6.98
CA GLU A 159 8.11 36.74 5.98
C GLU A 159 6.91 37.58 5.57
N ALA A 160 5.75 36.96 5.37
CA ALA A 160 4.50 37.67 5.09
C ALA A 160 4.11 38.58 6.26
N ALA A 161 4.16 38.06 7.50
CA ALA A 161 3.89 38.84 8.70
C ALA A 161 4.87 40.01 8.89
N ARG A 162 6.16 39.81 8.55
CA ARG A 162 7.18 40.86 8.59
C ARG A 162 6.92 41.95 7.53
N ARG A 163 6.56 41.56 6.30
CA ARG A 163 6.18 42.52 5.24
C ARG A 163 4.96 43.35 5.63
N ASP A 164 3.97 42.76 6.29
CA ASP A 164 2.78 43.48 6.76
C ASP A 164 3.05 44.36 8.00
N ALA A 165 4.05 44.04 8.81
CA ALA A 165 4.43 44.82 9.99
C ALA A 165 5.27 46.07 9.67
N LEU A 166 6.06 46.05 8.60
CA LEU A 166 6.87 47.19 8.14
C LEU A 166 6.05 48.47 7.85
N PRO A 167 4.95 48.44 7.06
CA PRO A 167 4.16 49.63 6.75
C PRO A 167 3.38 50.18 7.97
N ARG A 168 3.16 49.36 9.03
CA ARG A 168 2.53 49.81 10.26
C ARG A 168 3.48 50.56 11.19
N ARG A 169 4.78 50.24 11.17
CA ARG A 169 5.79 50.93 11.97
C ARG A 169 6.12 52.32 11.42
N GLU A 170 6.23 52.47 10.10
CA GLU A 170 6.46 53.77 9.46
C GLU A 170 5.30 54.75 9.69
N ARG A 171 4.04 54.30 9.57
CA ARG A 171 2.87 55.15 9.84
C ARG A 171 2.74 55.61 11.29
N ARG A 172 3.22 54.81 12.25
CA ARG A 172 3.22 55.20 13.67
C ARG A 172 4.30 56.25 13.94
N HIS A 173 5.47 56.10 13.34
CA HIS A 173 6.59 57.01 13.55
C HIS A 173 6.39 58.38 12.87
N SER A 174 5.69 58.43 11.73
CA SER A 174 5.32 59.68 11.05
C SER A 174 4.19 60.44 11.75
N SER A 175 3.32 59.75 12.49
CA SER A 175 2.24 60.38 13.27
C SER A 175 2.71 61.00 14.60
N GLU A 176 3.85 60.53 15.12
CA GLU A 176 4.46 61.03 16.37
C GLU A 176 5.38 62.23 16.14
N SER A 177 5.89 62.41 14.91
CA SER A 177 6.79 63.51 14.53
C SER A 177 6.05 64.79 14.11
N ASP A 178 4.72 64.75 13.98
CA ASP A 178 3.86 65.89 13.64
C ASP A 178 3.15 66.50 14.88
N GLN A 179 3.46 66.01 16.09
CA GLN A 179 2.86 66.47 17.36
C GLN A 179 3.89 67.07 18.34
N GLY A 180 5.14 67.26 17.93
CA GLY A 180 6.18 67.95 18.71
C GLY A 180 6.62 69.24 18.03
#